data_AF-A0A1V5HGI0-F1
#
_entry.id   AF-A0A1V5HGI0-F1
#
_cell.length_a   1.000
_cell.length_b   1.000
_cell.length_c   1.000
_cell.angle_alpha   90.00
_cell.angle_beta   90.00
_cell.angle_gamma   90.00
#
_symmetry.space_group_name_H-M   'P 1'
#
loop_
_entity.id
_entity.type
_entity.pdbx_description
1 polymer ?
#
loop_
_entity_poly.entity_id
_entity_poly.type
_entity_poly.pdbx_seq_one_letter_code
_entity_poly.pdbx_strand_id
1 'polypeptide(L)'
;MILARLVPFTSRPLPYEVRVAREEEKNAFSLPGGIIYFTDGMLKFLRSDAEIAAIMAHELAHADRRHVIIQTARSSKISLAAIALMVASHGAAGPMILTSLLQVAVTNSYGMDLEREADREGFRMLVSAGFPPAAMVTPLEAMIFDQMKRPYIDPGVFMTHPELAERVDNILKLAEEMRAPIERKRALHLLRPSTSESGETVLLAVDGVEIWRAKRSTAAEEAAKAASAAIEGFLQMETPPYDIQMIDLGGERALHIGPAIVMREPLPEGATPLETLRESLVAALGAARDKHQGTNYHR
;
A
#
# COMPACT_ATOMS: atom_id res chain seq x y z
N MET A 1 8.93 15.57 -2.15
CA MET A 1 8.45 14.70 -3.26
C MET A 1 8.94 13.27 -3.04
N ILE A 2 8.15 12.25 -3.42
CA ILE A 2 8.39 10.82 -3.14
C ILE A 2 9.79 10.36 -3.59
N LEU A 3 10.16 10.63 -4.84
CA LEU A 3 11.46 10.25 -5.41
C LEU A 3 12.64 10.71 -4.55
N ALA A 4 12.63 11.96 -4.11
CA ALA A 4 13.70 12.53 -3.29
C ALA A 4 13.86 11.85 -1.92
N ARG A 5 12.80 11.20 -1.41
CA ARG A 5 12.87 10.39 -0.18
C ARG A 5 13.46 9.00 -0.42
N LEU A 6 13.30 8.45 -1.63
CA LEU A 6 13.75 7.08 -1.97
C LEU A 6 15.19 7.06 -2.50
N VAL A 7 15.58 8.03 -3.34
CA VAL A 7 16.91 8.09 -3.97
C VAL A 7 18.09 7.97 -2.99
N PRO A 8 18.07 8.56 -1.77
CA PRO A 8 19.16 8.39 -0.80
C PRO A 8 19.45 6.94 -0.40
N PHE A 9 18.52 6.02 -0.64
CA PHE A 9 18.64 4.59 -0.31
C PHE A 9 18.99 3.71 -1.54
N THR A 10 19.28 4.33 -2.69
CA THR A 10 19.82 3.64 -3.87
C THR A 10 21.35 3.54 -3.78
N SER A 11 21.94 2.54 -4.45
CA SER A 11 23.39 2.32 -4.40
C SER A 11 24.15 3.08 -5.49
N ARG A 12 23.50 3.39 -6.60
CA ARG A 12 24.12 4.03 -7.77
C ARG A 12 23.72 5.49 -7.90
N PRO A 13 24.68 6.39 -8.14
CA PRO A 13 24.39 7.80 -8.40
C PRO A 13 23.91 7.98 -9.85
N LEU A 14 22.67 7.57 -10.14
CA LEU A 14 22.02 7.82 -11.41
C LEU A 14 21.20 9.12 -11.36
N PRO A 15 20.99 9.80 -12.49
CA PRO A 15 20.06 10.93 -12.58
C PRO A 15 18.63 10.40 -12.57
N TYR A 16 18.17 9.92 -11.41
CA TYR A 16 16.85 9.34 -11.29
C TYR A 16 15.77 10.38 -11.60
N GLU A 17 14.86 10.01 -12.49
CA GLU A 17 13.73 10.84 -12.86
C GLU A 17 12.48 10.00 -13.08
N VAL A 18 11.32 10.62 -12.87
CA VAL A 18 10.02 9.98 -13.05
C VAL A 18 9.29 10.67 -14.21
N ARG A 19 8.77 9.87 -15.12
CA ARG A 19 7.99 10.31 -16.28
C ARG A 19 6.64 9.62 -16.27
N VAL A 20 5.63 10.29 -16.82
CA VAL A 20 4.27 9.73 -16.96
C VAL A 20 3.98 9.50 -18.43
N ALA A 21 3.59 8.28 -18.76
CA ALA A 21 3.13 7.88 -20.08
C ALA A 21 1.60 7.90 -20.14
N ARG A 22 1.04 8.49 -21.20
CA ARG A 22 -0.40 8.53 -21.43
C ARG A 22 -0.90 7.21 -22.01
N GLU A 23 -1.02 6.21 -21.15
CA GLU A 23 -1.46 4.86 -21.48
C GLU A 23 -2.49 4.38 -20.45
N GLU A 24 -3.54 3.71 -20.92
CA GLU A 24 -4.61 3.20 -20.04
C GLU A 24 -4.24 1.90 -19.31
N GLU A 25 -3.23 1.18 -19.80
CA GLU A 25 -2.72 -0.03 -19.18
C GLU A 25 -2.15 0.26 -17.78
N LYS A 26 -2.31 -0.66 -16.83
CA LYS A 26 -1.79 -0.53 -15.45
C LYS A 26 -0.33 -0.99 -15.41
N ASN A 27 0.60 -0.10 -15.74
CA ASN A 27 2.02 -0.46 -15.80
C ASN A 27 2.94 0.62 -15.20
N ALA A 28 4.08 0.17 -14.68
CA ALA A 28 5.22 1.00 -14.32
C ALA A 28 6.49 0.22 -14.65
N PHE A 29 7.52 0.91 -15.13
CA PHE A 29 8.76 0.25 -15.50
C PHE A 29 9.94 1.21 -15.45
N SER A 30 11.13 0.66 -15.21
CA SER A 30 12.39 1.38 -15.28
C SER A 30 13.10 1.16 -16.61
N LEU A 31 13.76 2.22 -17.10
CA LEU A 31 14.70 2.16 -18.21
C LEU A 31 16.14 2.33 -17.71
N PRO A 32 17.13 1.80 -18.44
CA PRO A 32 18.53 2.07 -18.19
C PRO A 32 18.81 3.58 -18.11
N GLY A 33 19.61 4.01 -17.14
CA GLY A 33 19.94 5.42 -16.93
C GLY A 33 19.16 6.10 -15.80
N GLY A 34 18.23 5.41 -15.14
CA GLY A 34 17.52 5.93 -13.95
C GLY A 34 16.15 6.53 -14.25
N ILE A 35 15.62 6.32 -15.46
CA ILE A 35 14.30 6.83 -15.85
C ILE A 35 13.24 5.82 -15.40
N ILE A 36 12.25 6.28 -14.64
CA ILE A 36 11.11 5.48 -14.20
C ILE A 36 9.86 6.01 -14.88
N TYR A 37 9.09 5.13 -15.49
CA TYR A 37 7.82 5.45 -16.11
C TYR A 37 6.66 4.92 -15.27
N PHE A 38 5.63 5.75 -15.14
CA PHE A 38 4.30 5.35 -14.71
C PHE A 38 3.33 5.59 -15.85
N THR A 39 2.37 4.70 -16.05
CA THR A 39 1.23 4.98 -16.94
C THR A 39 0.11 5.71 -16.18
N ASP A 40 -0.73 6.44 -16.90
CA ASP A 40 -1.98 7.00 -16.35
C ASP A 40 -2.86 5.90 -15.75
N GLY A 41 -2.92 4.72 -16.38
CA GLY A 41 -3.64 3.55 -15.88
C GLY A 41 -3.15 3.08 -14.51
N MET A 42 -1.83 3.04 -14.29
CA MET A 42 -1.26 2.68 -12.99
C MET A 42 -1.56 3.74 -11.94
N LEU A 43 -1.37 5.03 -12.26
CA LEU A 43 -1.63 6.12 -11.31
C LEU A 43 -3.11 6.21 -10.89
N LYS A 44 -4.04 5.87 -11.79
CA LYS A 44 -5.48 5.77 -11.47
C LYS A 44 -5.83 4.53 -10.64
N PHE A 45 -5.01 3.48 -10.72
CA PHE A 45 -5.23 2.23 -10.01
C PHE A 45 -4.74 2.29 -8.56
N LEU A 46 -3.60 2.94 -8.33
CA LEU A 46 -3.03 3.15 -6.99
C LEU A 46 -3.87 4.17 -6.20
N ARG A 47 -4.01 3.95 -4.90
CA ARG A 47 -4.95 4.66 -4.02
C ARG A 47 -4.30 5.62 -3.05
N SER A 48 -2.97 5.59 -2.94
CA SER A 48 -2.23 6.47 -2.06
C SER A 48 -0.82 6.78 -2.57
N ASP A 49 -0.26 7.86 -2.04
CA ASP A 49 1.15 8.20 -2.23
C ASP A 49 2.09 7.10 -1.73
N ALA A 50 1.68 6.33 -0.71
CA ALA A 50 2.46 5.21 -0.20
C ALA A 50 2.54 4.07 -1.22
N GLU A 51 1.44 3.76 -1.91
CA GLU A 51 1.41 2.76 -2.97
C GLU A 51 2.22 3.22 -4.19
N ILE A 52 2.14 4.50 -4.57
CA ILE A 52 3.03 5.08 -5.60
C ILE A 52 4.49 4.95 -5.18
N ALA A 53 4.83 5.24 -3.93
CA ALA A 53 6.18 5.10 -3.40
C ALA A 53 6.68 3.65 -3.44
N ALA A 54 5.80 2.67 -3.17
CA ALA A 54 6.16 1.25 -3.21
C ALA A 54 6.49 0.77 -4.63
N ILE A 55 5.62 1.06 -5.61
CA ILE A 55 5.89 0.74 -7.02
C ILE A 55 7.16 1.47 -7.50
N MET A 56 7.33 2.74 -7.11
CA MET A 56 8.53 3.50 -7.45
C MET A 56 9.79 2.91 -6.82
N ALA A 57 9.74 2.43 -5.57
CA ALA A 57 10.86 1.80 -4.90
C ALA A 57 11.26 0.48 -5.57
N HIS A 58 10.28 -0.31 -6.00
CA HIS A 58 10.50 -1.53 -6.80
C HIS A 58 11.18 -1.19 -8.14
N GLU A 59 10.69 -0.18 -8.88
CA GLU A 59 11.32 0.22 -10.14
C GLU A 59 12.71 0.86 -9.97
N LEU A 60 12.93 1.62 -8.89
CA LEU A 60 14.25 2.10 -8.50
C LEU A 60 15.21 0.93 -8.26
N ALA A 61 14.75 -0.16 -7.65
CA ALA A 61 15.56 -1.35 -7.43
C ALA A 61 15.96 -2.02 -8.76
N HIS A 62 15.04 -2.16 -9.71
CA HIS A 62 15.39 -2.66 -11.05
C HIS A 62 16.43 -1.78 -11.74
N ALA A 63 16.27 -0.46 -11.68
CA ALA A 63 17.21 0.50 -12.24
C ALA A 63 18.59 0.43 -11.56
N ASP A 64 18.63 0.38 -10.22
CA ASP A 64 19.84 0.30 -9.40
C ASP A 64 20.60 -1.01 -9.66
N ARG A 65 19.90 -2.14 -9.67
CA ARG A 65 20.49 -3.48 -9.85
C ARG A 65 20.75 -3.88 -11.30
N ARG A 66 20.51 -2.98 -12.27
CA ARG A 66 20.76 -3.21 -13.71
C ARG A 66 19.92 -4.36 -14.29
N HIS A 67 18.73 -4.62 -13.72
CA HIS A 67 17.91 -5.77 -14.10
C HIS A 67 17.53 -5.74 -15.59
N VAL A 68 17.23 -4.57 -16.18
CA VAL A 68 16.97 -4.44 -17.63
C VAL A 68 18.15 -4.95 -18.47
N ILE A 69 19.38 -4.61 -18.07
CA ILE A 69 20.59 -5.00 -18.80
C ILE A 69 20.81 -6.52 -18.67
N ILE A 70 20.64 -7.05 -17.46
CA ILE A 70 20.78 -8.49 -17.17
C ILE A 70 19.75 -9.29 -17.97
N GLN A 71 18.47 -8.89 -17.94
CA GLN A 71 17.39 -9.56 -18.65
C GLN A 71 17.53 -9.46 -20.17
N THR A 72 18.00 -8.31 -20.67
CA THR A 72 18.28 -8.14 -22.10
C THR A 72 19.40 -9.07 -22.56
N ALA A 73 20.49 -9.15 -21.79
CA ALA A 73 21.60 -10.05 -22.10
C ALA A 73 21.16 -11.53 -22.09
N ARG A 74 20.22 -11.91 -21.21
CA ARG A 74 19.63 -13.27 -21.18
C ARG A 74 18.72 -13.56 -22.37
N SER A 75 17.93 -12.58 -22.82
CA SER A 75 16.86 -12.80 -23.80
C SER A 75 17.29 -12.64 -25.27
N SER A 76 18.45 -12.02 -25.55
CA SER A 76 18.94 -11.71 -26.91
C SER A 76 17.97 -10.91 -27.80
N LYS A 77 16.86 -10.37 -27.24
CA LYS A 77 15.82 -9.65 -27.99
C LYS A 77 16.23 -8.24 -28.40
N ILE A 78 17.17 -7.63 -27.68
CA ILE A 78 17.67 -6.27 -27.90
C ILE A 78 19.19 -6.29 -27.86
N SER A 79 19.85 -5.54 -28.76
CA SER A 79 21.31 -5.39 -28.72
C SER A 79 21.75 -4.44 -27.59
N LEU A 80 22.87 -4.75 -26.95
CA LEU A 80 23.48 -3.86 -25.95
C LEU A 80 23.81 -2.46 -26.52
N ALA A 81 24.07 -2.38 -27.83
CA ALA A 81 24.28 -1.11 -28.52
C ALA A 81 23.02 -0.21 -28.52
N ALA A 82 21.82 -0.79 -28.67
CA ALA A 82 20.57 -0.03 -28.59
C ALA A 82 20.33 0.52 -27.17
N ILE A 83 20.66 -0.27 -26.13
CA ILE A 83 20.62 0.19 -24.73
C ILE A 83 21.63 1.32 -24.50
N ALA A 84 22.86 1.18 -24.96
CA ALA A 84 23.90 2.20 -24.80
C ALA A 84 23.49 3.53 -25.45
N LEU A 85 22.89 3.48 -26.65
CA LEU A 85 22.37 4.65 -27.33
C LEU A 85 21.25 5.35 -26.55
N MET A 86 20.36 4.58 -25.90
CA MET A 86 19.32 5.15 -25.04
C MET A 86 19.85 5.85 -23.80
N VAL A 87 20.83 5.24 -23.13
CA VAL A 87 21.47 5.86 -21.96
C VAL A 87 22.16 7.15 -22.39
N ALA A 88 22.90 7.12 -23.50
CA ALA A 88 23.58 8.30 -24.05
C ALA A 88 22.58 9.41 -24.43
N SER A 89 21.42 9.05 -24.98
CA SER A 89 20.38 10.00 -25.37
C SER A 89 19.46 10.42 -24.23
N HIS A 90 19.68 9.93 -22.99
CA HIS A 90 18.79 10.19 -21.84
C HIS A 90 17.31 9.85 -22.15
N GLY A 91 17.12 8.73 -22.85
CA GLY A 91 15.80 8.26 -23.27
C GLY A 91 15.21 8.97 -24.49
N ALA A 92 15.95 9.89 -25.14
CA ALA A 92 15.54 10.56 -26.37
C ALA A 92 16.01 9.83 -27.65
N ALA A 93 16.22 8.51 -27.59
CA ALA A 93 16.59 7.78 -28.80
C ALA A 93 15.44 7.84 -29.82
N GLY A 94 15.77 7.66 -31.10
CA GLY A 94 14.79 7.77 -32.19
C GLY A 94 13.54 6.91 -31.94
N PRO A 95 12.36 7.31 -32.45
CA PRO A 95 11.07 6.72 -32.09
C PRO A 95 11.02 5.19 -32.19
N MET A 96 11.72 4.61 -33.17
CA MET A 96 11.79 3.16 -33.39
C MET A 96 12.53 2.39 -32.27
N ILE A 97 13.59 2.98 -31.70
CA ILE A 97 14.34 2.36 -30.60
C ILE A 97 13.51 2.46 -29.33
N LEU A 98 12.89 3.63 -29.10
CA LEU A 98 12.02 3.83 -27.95
C LEU A 98 10.81 2.89 -27.99
N THR A 99 10.11 2.75 -29.12
CA THR A 99 8.96 1.84 -29.24
C THR A 99 9.36 0.39 -29.05
N SER A 100 10.47 -0.05 -29.64
CA SER A 100 10.96 -1.43 -29.49
C SER A 100 11.33 -1.74 -28.04
N LEU A 101 11.93 -0.80 -27.32
CA LEU A 101 12.28 -0.95 -25.91
C LEU A 101 11.08 -0.85 -24.98
N LEU A 102 10.13 0.05 -25.26
CA LEU A 102 8.86 0.13 -24.54
C LEU A 102 8.08 -1.17 -24.71
N GLN A 103 7.98 -1.68 -25.93
CA GLN A 103 7.33 -2.96 -26.20
C GLN A 103 8.02 -4.10 -25.44
N VAL A 104 9.35 -4.08 -25.34
CA VAL A 104 10.07 -5.07 -24.56
C VAL A 104 9.93 -4.86 -23.05
N ALA A 105 9.89 -3.63 -22.54
CA ALA A 105 9.65 -3.35 -21.12
C ALA A 105 8.21 -3.73 -20.70
N VAL A 106 7.25 -3.56 -21.61
CA VAL A 106 5.85 -3.95 -21.43
C VAL A 106 5.65 -5.47 -21.54
N THR A 107 6.46 -6.17 -22.36
CA THR A 107 6.29 -7.61 -22.63
C THR A 107 7.28 -8.53 -21.92
N ASN A 108 8.38 -8.02 -21.38
CA ASN A 108 9.31 -8.83 -20.60
C ASN A 108 8.96 -8.73 -19.13
N SER A 109 8.35 -9.79 -18.61
CA SER A 109 8.48 -10.12 -17.20
C SER A 109 9.97 -10.37 -16.89
N TYR A 110 10.46 -9.81 -15.78
CA TYR A 110 11.77 -10.20 -15.28
C TYR A 110 11.71 -11.64 -14.76
N GLY A 111 12.87 -12.32 -14.75
CA GLY A 111 12.96 -13.61 -14.06
C GLY A 111 12.64 -13.45 -12.57
N MET A 112 12.02 -14.47 -11.96
CA MET A 112 11.63 -14.44 -10.55
C MET A 112 12.81 -14.17 -9.59
N ASP A 113 14.05 -14.49 -10.00
CA ASP A 113 15.25 -14.11 -9.25
C ASP A 113 15.42 -12.59 -9.14
N LEU A 114 15.20 -11.87 -10.25
CA LEU A 114 15.31 -10.41 -10.32
C LEU A 114 14.12 -9.73 -9.62
N GLU A 115 12.91 -10.28 -9.74
CA GLU A 115 11.72 -9.78 -9.02
C GLU A 115 11.91 -9.87 -7.49
N ARG A 116 12.40 -11.02 -6.98
CA ARG A 116 12.68 -11.18 -5.54
C ARG A 116 13.77 -10.23 -5.05
N GLU A 117 14.79 -9.95 -5.86
CA GLU A 117 15.80 -8.94 -5.52
C GLU A 117 15.18 -7.53 -5.52
N ALA A 118 14.39 -7.18 -6.53
CA ALA A 118 13.74 -5.88 -6.61
C ALA A 118 12.74 -5.64 -5.47
N ASP A 119 11.95 -6.65 -5.09
CA ASP A 119 11.04 -6.58 -3.94
C ASP A 119 11.81 -6.38 -2.64
N ARG A 120 12.91 -7.10 -2.43
CA ARG A 120 13.73 -6.97 -1.21
C ARG A 120 14.35 -5.58 -1.11
N GLU A 121 14.98 -5.13 -2.17
CA GLU A 121 15.66 -3.84 -2.22
C GLU A 121 14.65 -2.69 -2.14
N GLY A 122 13.55 -2.79 -2.91
CA GLY A 122 12.47 -1.82 -2.90
C GLY A 122 11.77 -1.72 -1.54
N PHE A 123 11.50 -2.85 -0.88
CA PHE A 123 10.94 -2.87 0.47
C PHE A 123 11.87 -2.16 1.46
N ARG A 124 13.17 -2.44 1.41
CA ARG A 124 14.14 -1.74 2.27
C ARG A 124 14.17 -0.25 2.01
N MET A 125 14.17 0.18 0.74
CA MET A 125 14.12 1.60 0.38
C MET A 125 12.85 2.27 0.91
N LEU A 126 11.70 1.61 0.73
CA LEU A 126 10.40 2.09 1.17
C LEU A 126 10.34 2.32 2.69
N VAL A 127 10.75 1.30 3.45
CA VAL A 127 10.78 1.35 4.93
C VAL A 127 11.79 2.40 5.41
N SER A 128 13.00 2.43 4.83
CA SER A 128 14.03 3.40 5.22
C SER A 128 13.64 4.84 4.91
N ALA A 129 12.86 5.05 3.85
CA ALA A 129 12.29 6.34 3.49
C ALA A 129 11.10 6.76 4.36
N GLY A 130 10.66 5.92 5.31
CA GLY A 130 9.57 6.20 6.24
C GLY A 130 8.17 6.07 5.63
N PHE A 131 8.01 5.25 4.59
CA PHE A 131 6.70 4.88 4.07
C PHE A 131 6.17 3.62 4.77
N PRO A 132 4.84 3.42 4.85
CA PRO A 132 4.25 2.23 5.45
C PRO A 132 4.74 0.94 4.76
N PRO A 133 5.26 -0.06 5.50
CA PRO A 133 5.71 -1.33 4.92
C PRO A 133 4.63 -2.05 4.12
N ALA A 134 3.37 -1.98 4.60
CA ALA A 134 2.21 -2.59 3.94
C ALA A 134 1.97 -2.08 2.50
N ALA A 135 2.48 -0.90 2.14
CA ALA A 135 2.30 -0.37 0.79
C ALA A 135 3.05 -1.19 -0.28
N MET A 136 4.01 -2.05 0.12
CA MET A 136 4.66 -2.97 -0.80
C MET A 136 3.77 -4.16 -1.19
N VAL A 137 2.77 -4.50 -0.38
CA VAL A 137 1.86 -5.62 -0.65
C VAL A 137 0.48 -5.19 -1.14
N THR A 138 -0.04 -4.03 -0.72
CA THR A 138 -1.41 -3.62 -1.06
C THR A 138 -1.66 -3.45 -2.56
N PRO A 139 -0.74 -2.92 -3.39
CA PRO A 139 -0.95 -2.87 -4.84
C PRO A 139 -0.96 -4.26 -5.47
N LEU A 140 -0.09 -5.16 -5.01
CA LEU A 140 0.01 -6.53 -5.54
C LEU A 140 -1.27 -7.33 -5.24
N GLU A 141 -1.77 -7.23 -4.01
CA GLU A 141 -3.05 -7.82 -3.61
C GLU A 141 -4.21 -7.28 -4.45
N ALA A 142 -4.25 -5.97 -4.69
CA ALA A 142 -5.26 -5.35 -5.53
C ALA A 142 -5.16 -5.82 -6.99
N MET A 143 -3.95 -6.04 -7.52
CA MET A 143 -3.72 -6.56 -8.87
C MET A 143 -4.19 -8.02 -8.99
N ILE A 144 -3.88 -8.86 -8.00
CA ILE A 144 -4.37 -10.25 -7.95
C ILE A 144 -5.90 -10.26 -8.02
N PHE A 145 -6.55 -9.41 -7.23
CA PHE A 145 -8.00 -9.32 -7.22
C PHE A 145 -8.60 -8.77 -8.53
N ASP A 146 -7.96 -7.76 -9.15
CA ASP A 146 -8.37 -7.23 -10.45
C ASP A 146 -8.29 -8.29 -11.56
N GLN A 147 -7.26 -9.14 -11.53
CA GLN A 147 -7.08 -10.25 -12.48
C GLN A 147 -8.19 -11.29 -12.34
N MET A 148 -8.61 -11.63 -11.12
CA MET A 148 -9.71 -12.58 -10.87
C MET A 148 -11.07 -12.11 -11.43
N LYS A 149 -11.26 -10.80 -11.63
CA LYS A 149 -12.51 -10.24 -12.18
C LYS A 149 -12.60 -10.32 -13.71
N ARG A 150 -11.48 -10.57 -14.40
CA ARG A 150 -11.47 -10.66 -15.86
C ARG A 150 -11.89 -12.08 -16.28
N PRO A 151 -12.61 -12.23 -17.42
CA PRO A 151 -12.88 -13.55 -17.98
C PRO A 151 -11.57 -14.32 -18.12
N TYR A 152 -11.54 -15.58 -17.69
CA TYR A 152 -10.39 -16.46 -17.89
C TYR A 152 -10.13 -16.59 -19.39
N ILE A 153 -9.15 -15.85 -19.89
CA ILE A 153 -8.57 -16.07 -21.22
C ILE A 153 -7.41 -17.02 -20.99
N ASP A 154 -7.50 -18.24 -21.51
CA ASP A 154 -6.40 -19.22 -21.47
C ASP A 154 -5.13 -18.57 -22.03
N PRO A 155 -4.18 -18.19 -21.16
CA PRO A 155 -3.06 -17.40 -21.59
C PRO A 155 -1.97 -18.39 -21.95
N GLY A 156 -2.03 -18.92 -23.18
CA GLY A 156 -1.06 -19.88 -23.71
C GLY A 156 0.35 -19.59 -23.19
N VAL A 157 0.88 -20.48 -22.35
CA VAL A 157 2.22 -20.48 -21.74
C VAL A 157 2.63 -19.22 -20.93
N PHE A 158 1.88 -18.11 -20.92
CA PHE A 158 2.47 -16.81 -20.50
C PHE A 158 1.71 -15.92 -19.51
N MET A 159 0.48 -16.17 -19.06
CA MET A 159 -0.18 -15.24 -18.12
C MET A 159 -1.19 -15.87 -17.15
N THR A 160 -0.82 -16.95 -16.48
CA THR A 160 -1.29 -17.13 -15.11
C THR A 160 -0.15 -16.64 -14.22
N HIS A 161 -0.36 -15.66 -13.32
CA HIS A 161 0.70 -15.12 -12.46
C HIS A 161 0.62 -15.72 -11.04
N PRO A 162 1.14 -16.95 -10.80
CA PRO A 162 1.49 -17.40 -9.45
C PRO A 162 2.60 -16.52 -8.85
N GLU A 163 3.30 -15.73 -9.67
CA GLU A 163 4.37 -14.82 -9.27
C GLU A 163 3.90 -13.72 -8.31
N LEU A 164 2.73 -13.10 -8.49
CA LEU A 164 2.26 -12.02 -7.60
C LEU A 164 1.97 -12.54 -6.19
N ALA A 165 1.31 -13.69 -6.07
CA ALA A 165 1.04 -14.30 -4.77
C ALA A 165 2.34 -14.70 -4.08
N GLU A 166 3.29 -15.27 -4.83
CA GLU A 166 4.59 -15.63 -4.28
C GLU A 166 5.41 -14.39 -3.85
N ARG A 167 5.35 -13.30 -4.62
CA ARG A 167 5.96 -12.01 -4.26
C ARG A 167 5.36 -11.45 -2.97
N VAL A 168 4.04 -11.45 -2.82
CA VAL A 168 3.36 -11.06 -1.56
C VAL A 168 3.87 -11.90 -0.40
N ASP A 169 3.87 -13.22 -0.52
CA ASP A 169 4.34 -14.12 0.55
C ASP A 169 5.82 -13.87 0.90
N ASN A 170 6.68 -13.57 -0.09
CA ASN A 170 8.09 -13.25 0.13
C ASN A 170 8.27 -11.88 0.83
N ILE A 171 7.48 -10.87 0.47
CA ILE A 171 7.52 -9.54 1.10
C ILE A 171 7.02 -9.63 2.55
N LEU A 172 5.98 -10.42 2.82
CA LEU A 172 5.48 -10.63 4.19
C LEU A 172 6.55 -11.28 5.08
N LYS A 173 7.25 -12.30 4.59
CA LYS A 173 8.40 -12.90 5.31
C LYS A 173 9.50 -11.89 5.58
N LEU A 174 9.85 -11.07 4.58
CA LEU A 174 10.85 -10.02 4.75
C LEU A 174 10.41 -8.98 5.79
N ALA A 175 9.12 -8.63 5.82
CA ALA A 175 8.58 -7.72 6.80
C ALA A 175 8.71 -8.27 8.23
N GLU A 176 8.47 -9.57 8.42
CA GLU A 176 8.71 -10.26 9.70
C GLU A 176 10.19 -10.23 10.11
N GLU A 177 11.09 -10.59 9.18
CA GLU A 177 12.55 -10.58 9.41
C GLU A 177 13.05 -9.18 9.81
N MET A 178 12.52 -8.14 9.18
CA MET A 178 12.85 -6.75 9.45
C MET A 178 12.09 -6.14 10.64
N ARG A 179 11.17 -6.88 11.26
CA ARG A 179 10.25 -6.38 12.31
C ARG A 179 9.47 -5.14 11.87
N ALA A 180 9.07 -5.12 10.60
CA ALA A 180 8.30 -4.06 9.98
C ALA A 180 6.81 -4.50 9.93
N PRO A 181 5.96 -4.04 10.85
CA PRO A 181 4.57 -4.51 10.91
C PRO A 181 3.79 -4.13 9.64
N ILE A 182 2.95 -5.05 9.18
CA ILE A 182 2.05 -4.84 8.05
C ILE A 182 0.72 -4.29 8.56
N GLU A 183 0.60 -2.97 8.56
CA GLU A 183 -0.63 -2.25 8.90
C GLU A 183 -1.23 -1.64 7.61
N ARG A 184 -2.10 -2.37 6.91
CA ARG A 184 -2.63 -1.93 5.60
C ARG A 184 -3.40 -0.62 5.67
N LYS A 185 -4.03 -0.32 6.81
CA LYS A 185 -4.73 0.96 7.03
C LYS A 185 -3.80 2.16 6.81
N ARG A 186 -2.51 2.02 7.15
CA ARG A 186 -1.53 3.11 7.01
C ARG A 186 -1.19 3.36 5.56
N ALA A 187 -1.00 2.29 4.79
CA ALA A 187 -0.75 2.37 3.35
C ALA A 187 -1.95 2.96 2.59
N LEU A 188 -3.17 2.60 2.99
CA LEU A 188 -4.40 2.97 2.26
C LEU A 188 -5.09 4.23 2.79
N HIS A 189 -4.60 4.83 3.87
CA HIS A 189 -5.26 5.93 4.58
C HIS A 189 -6.72 5.63 4.98
N LEU A 190 -6.95 4.43 5.48
CA LEU A 190 -8.27 3.97 5.94
C LEU A 190 -8.32 3.88 7.47
N LEU A 191 -9.53 3.75 8.01
CA LEU A 191 -9.80 3.63 9.44
C LEU A 191 -9.20 4.79 10.25
N ARG A 192 -9.30 6.00 9.71
CA ARG A 192 -8.76 7.23 10.31
C ARG A 192 -9.75 7.82 11.30
N PRO A 193 -9.48 7.76 12.62
CA PRO A 193 -10.34 8.39 13.59
C PRO A 193 -10.13 9.90 13.58
N SER A 194 -11.20 10.63 13.87
CA SER A 194 -11.17 12.07 14.02
C SER A 194 -12.21 12.50 15.05
N THR A 195 -11.89 13.56 15.77
CA THR A 195 -12.81 14.16 16.75
C THR A 195 -13.17 15.56 16.27
N SER A 196 -14.44 15.92 16.41
CA SER A 196 -14.92 17.26 16.07
C SER A 196 -15.96 17.75 17.07
N GLU A 197 -16.20 19.05 17.05
CA GLU A 197 -17.19 19.72 17.89
C GLU A 197 -18.24 20.34 16.99
N SER A 198 -19.51 20.13 17.31
CA SER A 198 -20.63 20.73 16.59
C SER A 198 -21.69 21.19 17.58
N GLY A 199 -21.71 22.51 17.84
CA GLY A 199 -22.59 23.12 18.84
C GLY A 199 -22.35 22.55 20.24
N GLU A 200 -23.39 21.93 20.80
CA GLU A 200 -23.36 21.28 22.12
C GLU A 200 -22.99 19.79 22.06
N THR A 201 -22.38 19.32 20.97
CA THR A 201 -22.04 17.90 20.77
C THR A 201 -20.56 17.71 20.46
N VAL A 202 -19.96 16.67 21.05
CA VAL A 202 -18.64 16.13 20.66
C VAL A 202 -18.88 14.90 19.80
N LEU A 203 -18.20 14.81 18.67
CA LEU A 203 -18.29 13.69 17.73
C LEU A 203 -16.96 12.97 17.61
N LEU A 204 -17.04 11.65 17.48
CA LEU A 204 -15.95 10.78 17.05
C LEU A 204 -16.39 10.09 15.77
N ALA A 205 -15.56 10.19 14.74
CA ALA A 205 -15.81 9.62 13.43
C ALA A 205 -14.62 8.79 12.96
N VAL A 206 -14.88 7.78 12.13
CA VAL A 206 -13.86 6.99 11.42
C VAL A 206 -14.09 7.16 9.92
N ASP A 207 -13.05 7.59 9.20
CA ASP A 207 -13.14 7.92 7.77
C ASP A 207 -14.29 8.91 7.45
N GLY A 208 -14.55 9.84 8.38
CA GLY A 208 -15.63 10.84 8.26
C GLY A 208 -17.03 10.34 8.60
N VAL A 209 -17.20 9.04 8.90
CA VAL A 209 -18.47 8.47 9.36
C VAL A 209 -18.55 8.55 10.87
N GLU A 210 -19.59 9.20 11.40
CA GLU A 210 -19.83 9.28 12.84
C GLU A 210 -20.01 7.87 13.45
N ILE A 211 -19.25 7.56 14.50
CA ILE A 211 -19.34 6.30 15.23
C ILE A 211 -19.75 6.50 16.69
N TRP A 212 -19.56 7.71 17.23
CA TRP A 212 -19.95 8.06 18.59
C TRP A 212 -20.18 9.56 18.72
N ARG A 213 -21.13 9.92 19.57
CA ARG A 213 -21.39 11.30 19.96
C ARG A 213 -21.71 11.39 21.45
N ALA A 214 -21.52 12.56 22.03
CA ALA A 214 -22.04 12.89 23.37
C ALA A 214 -22.31 14.39 23.51
N LYS A 215 -23.09 14.76 24.53
CA LYS A 215 -23.24 16.16 24.92
C LYS A 215 -21.89 16.73 25.35
N ARG A 216 -21.59 17.93 24.88
CA ARG A 216 -20.30 18.58 25.10
C ARG A 216 -20.04 18.78 26.58
N SER A 217 -18.91 18.23 27.02
CA SER A 217 -18.35 18.36 28.35
C SER A 217 -16.87 18.03 28.29
N THR A 218 -16.08 18.44 29.27
CA THR A 218 -14.66 18.07 29.35
C THR A 218 -14.48 16.54 29.33
N ALA A 219 -15.33 15.81 30.05
CA ALA A 219 -15.33 14.35 30.07
C ALA A 219 -15.62 13.74 28.67
N ALA A 220 -16.54 14.33 27.90
CA ALA A 220 -16.83 13.88 26.53
C ALA A 220 -15.66 14.15 25.57
N GLU A 221 -15.03 15.32 25.68
CA GLU A 221 -13.86 15.66 24.85
C GLU A 221 -12.67 14.74 25.15
N GLU A 222 -12.40 14.46 26.42
CA GLU A 222 -11.35 13.52 26.85
C GLU A 222 -11.64 12.09 26.41
N ALA A 223 -12.88 11.62 26.58
CA ALA A 223 -13.30 10.29 26.14
C ALA A 223 -13.17 10.11 24.62
N ALA A 224 -13.60 11.11 23.83
CA ALA A 224 -13.48 11.07 22.37
C ALA A 224 -12.01 11.05 21.91
N LYS A 225 -11.15 11.86 22.54
CA LYS A 225 -9.71 11.89 22.24
C LYS A 225 -9.02 10.57 22.61
N ALA A 226 -9.32 10.01 23.77
CA ALA A 226 -8.79 8.72 24.20
C ALA A 226 -9.24 7.57 23.27
N ALA A 227 -10.53 7.53 22.93
CA ALA A 227 -11.08 6.57 21.98
C ALA A 227 -10.45 6.71 20.59
N SER A 228 -10.29 7.94 20.10
CA SER A 228 -9.60 8.22 18.83
C SER A 228 -8.16 7.68 18.83
N ALA A 229 -7.41 7.93 19.90
CA ALA A 229 -6.04 7.41 20.04
C ALA A 229 -6.00 5.87 20.10
N ALA A 230 -6.93 5.23 20.82
CA ALA A 230 -7.05 3.78 20.88
C ALA A 230 -7.39 3.18 19.50
N ILE A 231 -8.32 3.78 18.76
CA ILE A 231 -8.68 3.36 17.40
C ILE A 231 -7.48 3.52 16.45
N GLU A 232 -6.78 4.66 16.50
CA GLU A 232 -5.60 4.91 15.66
C GLU A 232 -4.46 3.93 15.97
N GLY A 233 -4.30 3.49 17.22
CA GLY A 233 -3.26 2.52 17.59
C GLY A 233 -3.63 1.07 17.28
N PHE A 234 -4.87 0.67 17.54
CA PHE A 234 -5.22 -0.76 17.68
C PHE A 234 -6.25 -1.27 16.68
N LEU A 235 -7.08 -0.40 16.09
CA LEU A 235 -7.96 -0.83 15.00
C LEU A 235 -7.17 -0.90 13.70
N GLN A 236 -6.86 -2.10 13.24
CA GLN A 236 -6.16 -2.38 11.99
C GLN A 236 -7.10 -3.07 11.02
N MET A 237 -6.78 -3.06 9.72
CA MET A 237 -7.58 -3.83 8.76
C MET A 237 -7.44 -5.34 9.02
N GLU A 238 -6.36 -5.74 9.67
CA GLU A 238 -6.03 -7.07 10.14
C GLU A 238 -6.77 -7.45 11.44
N THR A 239 -7.35 -6.49 12.17
CA THR A 239 -8.04 -6.75 13.45
C THR A 239 -9.19 -7.74 13.26
N PRO A 240 -9.19 -8.90 13.93
CA PRO A 240 -10.34 -9.80 13.91
C PRO A 240 -11.59 -9.12 14.47
N PRO A 241 -12.78 -9.29 13.87
CA PRO A 241 -14.00 -8.65 14.38
C PRO A 241 -14.35 -9.03 15.82
N TYR A 242 -13.94 -10.23 16.27
CA TYR A 242 -14.14 -10.69 17.65
C TYR A 242 -13.19 -10.03 18.67
N ASP A 243 -12.11 -9.37 18.22
CA ASP A 243 -11.22 -8.60 19.10
C ASP A 243 -11.81 -7.21 19.44
N ILE A 244 -12.92 -6.83 18.81
CA ILE A 244 -13.72 -5.64 19.13
C ILE A 244 -14.85 -6.06 20.07
N GLN A 245 -14.57 -6.07 21.37
CA GLN A 245 -15.41 -6.73 22.36
C GLN A 245 -15.75 -5.85 23.56
N MET A 246 -16.89 -6.19 24.16
CA MET A 246 -17.33 -5.64 25.44
C MET A 246 -16.81 -6.53 26.56
N ILE A 247 -16.19 -5.95 27.57
CA ILE A 247 -15.75 -6.66 28.77
C ILE A 247 -16.27 -5.97 30.04
N ASP A 248 -16.39 -6.74 31.13
CA ASP A 248 -16.66 -6.23 32.46
C ASP A 248 -15.34 -6.11 33.23
N LEU A 249 -15.06 -4.91 33.73
CA LEU A 249 -13.87 -4.59 34.52
C LEU A 249 -14.30 -4.13 35.91
N GLY A 250 -14.65 -5.09 36.77
CA GLY A 250 -14.99 -4.80 38.15
C GLY A 250 -16.35 -4.11 38.32
N GLY A 251 -17.32 -4.48 37.48
CA GLY A 251 -18.67 -3.90 37.46
C GLY A 251 -18.86 -2.72 36.52
N GLU A 252 -17.78 -2.25 35.87
CA GLU A 252 -17.85 -1.25 34.80
C GLU A 252 -17.67 -1.92 33.44
N ARG A 253 -18.56 -1.62 32.50
CA ARG A 253 -18.43 -2.15 31.13
C ARG A 253 -17.46 -1.30 30.33
N ALA A 254 -16.60 -1.96 29.56
CA ALA A 254 -15.63 -1.32 28.68
C ALA A 254 -15.63 -1.95 27.29
N LEU A 255 -15.45 -1.11 26.28
CA LEU A 255 -15.22 -1.51 24.90
C LEU A 255 -13.72 -1.56 24.64
N HIS A 256 -13.24 -2.70 24.15
CA HIS A 256 -11.84 -2.95 23.85
C HIS A 256 -11.61 -3.26 22.37
N ILE A 257 -10.40 -2.94 21.90
CA ILE A 257 -9.83 -3.45 20.66
C ILE A 257 -8.49 -4.09 21.00
N GLY A 258 -8.45 -5.42 21.02
CA GLY A 258 -7.30 -6.17 21.53
C GLY A 258 -6.95 -5.72 22.97
N PRO A 259 -5.71 -5.24 23.23
CA PRO A 259 -5.31 -4.82 24.56
C PRO A 259 -5.76 -3.39 24.95
N ALA A 260 -6.33 -2.61 24.03
CA ALA A 260 -6.64 -1.20 24.26
C ALA A 260 -8.09 -0.97 24.68
N ILE A 261 -8.28 -0.13 25.70
CA ILE A 261 -9.58 0.41 26.10
C ILE A 261 -9.93 1.53 25.13
N VAL A 262 -11.05 1.39 24.40
CA VAL A 262 -11.61 2.47 23.58
C VAL A 262 -12.43 3.41 24.45
N MET A 263 -13.34 2.85 25.26
CA MET A 263 -14.22 3.64 26.13
C MET A 263 -14.75 2.76 27.25
N ARG A 264 -15.06 3.36 28.41
CA ARG A 264 -15.59 2.67 29.60
C ARG A 264 -16.75 3.45 30.22
N GLU A 265 -17.65 2.74 30.87
CA GLU A 265 -18.70 3.34 31.71
C GLU A 265 -18.10 3.91 33.03
N PRO A 266 -18.72 4.93 33.64
CA PRO A 266 -19.91 5.65 33.16
C PRO A 266 -19.61 6.56 31.97
N LEU A 267 -20.53 6.58 30.99
CA LEU A 267 -20.39 7.43 29.81
C LEU A 267 -20.83 8.88 30.08
N PRO A 268 -20.29 9.87 29.34
CA PRO A 268 -20.78 11.25 29.39
C PRO A 268 -22.27 11.36 29.05
N GLU A 269 -22.90 12.46 29.49
CA GLU A 269 -24.32 12.72 29.23
C GLU A 269 -24.64 12.68 27.72
N GLY A 270 -25.70 11.96 27.35
CA GLY A 270 -26.13 11.84 25.95
C GLY A 270 -25.16 11.07 25.05
N ALA A 271 -24.22 10.31 25.63
CA ALA A 271 -23.27 9.50 24.86
C ALA A 271 -23.95 8.34 24.12
N THR A 272 -23.46 8.05 22.91
CA THR A 272 -23.77 6.81 22.19
C THR A 272 -23.38 5.60 23.05
N PRO A 273 -24.28 4.61 23.25
CA PRO A 273 -23.97 3.40 24.03
C PRO A 273 -22.77 2.62 23.48
N LEU A 274 -22.09 1.87 24.35
CA LEU A 274 -20.90 1.11 23.97
C LEU A 274 -21.18 0.02 22.92
N GLU A 275 -22.39 -0.57 22.92
CA GLU A 275 -22.82 -1.55 21.92
C GLU A 275 -22.92 -0.93 20.54
N THR A 276 -23.55 0.23 20.43
CA THR A 276 -23.68 0.94 19.16
C THR A 276 -22.32 1.38 18.65
N LEU A 277 -21.43 1.87 19.52
CA LEU A 277 -20.05 2.18 19.15
C LEU A 277 -19.31 0.93 18.63
N ARG A 278 -19.46 -0.22 19.30
CA ARG A 278 -18.88 -1.50 18.85
C ARG A 278 -19.37 -1.88 17.46
N GLU A 279 -20.68 -1.81 17.22
CA GLU A 279 -21.30 -2.10 15.92
C GLU A 279 -20.77 -1.17 14.83
N SER A 280 -20.67 0.14 15.12
CA SER A 280 -20.09 1.12 14.20
C SER A 280 -18.62 0.85 13.87
N LEU A 281 -17.81 0.41 14.83
CA LEU A 281 -16.41 0.03 14.59
C LEU A 281 -16.29 -1.22 13.71
N VAL A 282 -17.12 -2.24 13.96
CA VAL A 282 -17.17 -3.45 13.13
C VAL A 282 -17.61 -3.10 11.71
N ALA A 283 -18.61 -2.21 11.56
CA ALA A 283 -19.05 -1.73 10.26
C ALA A 283 -17.96 -0.93 9.52
N ALA A 284 -17.25 -0.05 10.22
CA ALA A 284 -16.13 0.70 9.65
C ALA A 284 -14.99 -0.22 9.18
N LEU A 285 -14.66 -1.25 9.97
CA LEU A 285 -13.70 -2.29 9.60
C LEU A 285 -14.13 -3.05 8.32
N GLY A 286 -15.40 -3.44 8.23
CA GLY A 286 -15.97 -4.06 7.03
C GLY A 286 -15.86 -3.15 5.81
N ALA A 287 -16.29 -1.90 5.93
CA ALA A 287 -16.23 -0.91 4.85
C ALA A 287 -14.79 -0.63 4.38
N ALA A 288 -13.81 -0.62 5.29
CA ALA A 288 -12.40 -0.49 4.92
C ALA A 288 -11.91 -1.70 4.12
N ARG A 289 -12.26 -2.92 4.54
CA ARG A 289 -11.89 -4.16 3.84
C ARG A 289 -12.57 -4.26 2.47
N ASP A 290 -13.79 -3.76 2.32
CA ASP A 290 -14.48 -3.71 1.03
C ASP A 290 -13.80 -2.77 0.02
N LYS A 291 -13.11 -1.73 0.51
CA LYS A 291 -12.27 -0.90 -0.35
C LYS A 291 -11.06 -1.70 -0.86
N HIS A 292 -10.52 -2.65 -0.09
CA HIS A 292 -9.34 -3.46 -0.47
C HIS A 292 -9.61 -4.98 -0.41
N GLN A 293 -10.35 -5.46 -1.41
CA GLN A 293 -10.75 -6.86 -1.53
C GLN A 293 -9.62 -7.77 -2.05
N GLY A 294 -9.79 -9.09 -1.90
CA GLY A 294 -8.84 -10.11 -2.36
C GLY A 294 -7.66 -10.36 -1.41
N THR A 295 -7.61 -9.64 -0.29
CA THR A 295 -6.59 -9.80 0.76
C THR A 295 -7.08 -10.76 1.84
N ASN A 296 -6.18 -11.62 2.33
CA ASN A 296 -6.42 -12.39 3.53
C ASN A 296 -5.95 -11.62 4.77
N TYR A 297 -6.90 -11.00 5.48
CA TYR A 297 -6.66 -10.21 6.69
C TYR A 297 -6.43 -11.03 7.96
N HIS A 298 -6.43 -12.36 7.87
CA HIS A 298 -6.32 -13.27 9.01
C HIS A 298 -4.98 -14.02 9.08
N ARG A 299 -3.98 -13.58 8.31
CA ARG A 299 -2.65 -14.16 8.29
C ARG A 299 -1.72 -13.49 9.28
#